data_AF-A0A2Z3J8S0-F1
#
_entry.id   AF-A0A2Z3J8S0-F1
#
_cell.length_a   1.000
_cell.length_b   1.000
_cell.length_c   1.000
_cell.angle_alpha   90.00
_cell.angle_beta   90.00
_cell.angle_gamma   90.00
#
_symmetry.space_group_name_H-M   'P 1'
#
loop_
_entity.id
_entity.type
_entity.pdbx_description
1 polymer ?
#
loop_
_entity_poly.entity_id
_entity_poly.type
_entity_poly.pdbx_seq_one_letter_code
_entity_poly.pdbx_strand_id
1 'polypeptide(L)'
;MLRLIRNLIVILAVFVGLAFGFLNYGSTSVDLLWTRAAAPLSVLLGLAFLLGLVLALIVCGVRMAKLRARLARTRRQLRDAEAEIANLRSMPTHNT
;
A
#
# COMPACT_ATOMS: atom_id res chain seq x y z
N MET A 1 -15.35 -21.78 -0.15
CA MET A 1 -14.05 -22.35 -0.55
C MET A 1 -12.89 -21.35 -0.39
N LEU A 2 -12.75 -20.31 -1.24
CA LEU A 2 -11.59 -19.39 -1.19
C LEU A 2 -11.36 -18.70 0.17
N ARG A 3 -12.44 -18.27 0.84
CA ARG A 3 -12.36 -17.63 2.17
C ARG A 3 -11.82 -18.58 3.25
N LEU A 4 -12.19 -19.86 3.17
CA LEU A 4 -11.73 -20.89 4.11
C LEU A 4 -10.25 -21.19 3.88
N ILE A 5 -9.84 -21.38 2.62
CA ILE A 5 -8.44 -21.61 2.23
C ILE A 5 -7.57 -20.45 2.69
N ARG A 6 -7.99 -19.20 2.41
CA ARG A 6 -7.28 -18.00 2.89
C ARG A 6 -7.12 -18.01 4.41
N ASN A 7 -8.19 -18.28 5.16
CA ASN A 7 -8.12 -18.29 6.62
C ASN A 7 -7.19 -19.39 7.13
N LEU A 8 -7.20 -20.58 6.51
CA LEU A 8 -6.29 -21.68 6.82
C LEU A 8 -4.82 -21.30 6.56
N ILE A 9 -4.54 -20.65 5.43
CA ILE A 9 -3.19 -20.15 5.12
C ILE A 9 -2.74 -19.11 6.16
N VAL A 10 -3.63 -18.20 6.56
CA VAL A 10 -3.32 -17.21 7.59
C VAL A 10 -3.01 -17.89 8.93
N ILE A 11 -3.86 -18.83 9.36
CA ILE A 11 -3.63 -19.60 10.60
C ILE A 11 -2.29 -20.34 10.53
N LEU A 12 -2.01 -21.04 9.43
CA LEU A 12 -0.77 -21.76 9.24
C LEU A 12 0.45 -20.81 9.29
N ALA A 13 0.37 -19.66 8.62
CA ALA A 13 1.44 -18.66 8.65
C ALA A 13 1.69 -18.12 10.06
N VAL A 14 0.63 -17.91 10.86
CA VAL A 14 0.75 -17.51 12.27
C VAL A 14 1.47 -18.58 13.09
N PHE A 15 1.09 -19.86 12.95
CA PHE A 15 1.76 -20.95 13.66
C PHE A 15 3.23 -21.11 13.24
N VAL A 16 3.53 -20.99 11.95
CA VAL A 16 4.92 -21.02 11.45
C VAL A 16 5.73 -19.87 12.05
N GLY A 17 5.18 -18.65 12.09
CA GLY A 17 5.85 -17.50 12.70
C GLY A 17 6.13 -17.69 14.20
N LEU A 18 5.16 -18.21 14.95
CA LEU A 18 5.31 -18.54 16.36
C LEU A 18 6.37 -19.61 16.61
N ALA A 19 6.32 -20.72 15.87
CA ALA A 19 7.29 -21.80 15.97
C ALA A 19 8.70 -21.31 15.61
N PHE A 20 8.82 -20.52 14.54
CA PHE A 20 10.09 -19.92 14.13
C PHE A 20 10.65 -19.00 15.22
N GLY A 21 9.81 -18.14 15.82
CA GLY A 21 10.22 -17.24 16.91
C GLY A 21 10.68 -17.99 18.16
N PHE A 22 9.94 -19.01 18.57
CA PHE A 22 10.24 -19.81 19.76
C PHE A 22 11.50 -20.67 19.59
N LEU A 23 11.61 -21.39 18.46
CA LEU A 23 12.77 -22.24 18.18
C LEU A 23 14.07 -21.45 17.95
N ASN A 24 13.96 -20.17 17.60
CA ASN A 24 15.10 -19.27 17.39
C ASN A 24 15.15 -18.14 18.42
N TYR A 25 14.72 -18.41 19.66
CA TYR A 25 14.70 -17.41 20.74
C TYR A 25 16.10 -17.10 21.35
N GLY A 26 17.18 -17.63 20.76
CA GLY A 26 18.55 -17.32 21.19
C GLY A 26 18.87 -15.84 20.99
N SER A 27 19.35 -15.17 22.05
CA SER A 27 19.73 -13.76 21.98
C SER A 27 21.03 -13.59 21.20
N THR A 28 21.00 -12.72 20.19
CA THR A 28 22.16 -12.40 19.34
C THR A 28 22.38 -10.89 19.34
N SER A 29 23.64 -10.47 19.50
CA SER A 29 24.00 -9.05 19.35
C SER A 29 24.11 -8.69 17.87
N VAL A 30 23.31 -7.72 17.42
CA VAL A 30 23.35 -7.16 16.06
C VAL A 30 23.85 -5.72 16.13
N ASP A 31 24.80 -5.38 15.26
CA ASP A 31 25.34 -4.03 15.11
C ASP A 31 24.49 -3.24 14.10
N LEU A 32 23.82 -2.19 14.56
CA LEU A 32 22.91 -1.31 13.81
C LEU A 32 23.61 -0.03 13.33
N LEU A 33 24.91 -0.13 13.04
CA LEU A 33 25.79 0.95 12.58
C LEU A 33 26.14 1.99 13.65
N TRP A 34 25.15 2.48 14.40
CA TRP A 34 25.35 3.46 15.49
C TRP A 34 25.14 2.88 16.90
N THR A 35 24.51 1.72 17.01
CA THR A 35 24.23 1.07 18.29
C THR A 35 24.21 -0.44 18.14
N ARG A 36 24.30 -1.18 19.25
CA ARG A 36 24.16 -2.63 19.29
C ARG A 36 22.85 -3.00 19.96
N ALA A 37 22.09 -3.88 19.33
CA ALA A 37 20.88 -4.44 19.90
C ALA A 37 21.10 -5.92 20.21
N ALA A 38 20.82 -6.31 21.45
CA ALA A 38 20.82 -7.71 21.87
C ALA A 38 19.37 -8.21 21.98
N ALA A 39 18.94 -8.99 21.01
CA ALA A 39 17.62 -9.61 20.99
C ALA A 39 17.65 -10.88 20.12
N PRO A 40 16.63 -11.74 20.16
CA PRO A 40 16.53 -12.85 19.23
C PRO A 40 16.50 -12.35 17.78
N LEU A 41 17.30 -12.98 16.92
CA LEU A 41 17.42 -12.59 15.51
C LEU A 41 16.04 -12.59 14.79
N SER A 42 15.19 -13.54 15.15
CA SER A 42 13.81 -13.66 14.66
C SER A 42 12.96 -12.41 14.96
N VAL A 43 13.12 -11.83 16.14
CA VAL A 43 12.42 -10.60 16.57
C VAL A 43 12.94 -9.39 15.78
N LEU A 44 14.26 -9.23 15.69
CA LEU A 44 14.89 -8.16 14.92
C LEU A 44 14.47 -8.18 13.45
N LEU A 45 14.47 -9.37 12.83
CA LEU A 45 14.06 -9.55 11.44
C LEU A 45 12.57 -9.27 11.24
N GLY A 46 11.72 -9.73 12.16
CA GLY A 46 10.29 -9.43 12.16
C GLY A 46 10.00 -7.94 12.26
N LEU A 47 10.73 -7.22 13.13
CA LEU A 47 10.60 -5.78 13.29
C LEU A 47 11.06 -5.04 12.02
N ALA A 48 12.19 -5.42 11.44
CA ALA A 48 12.70 -4.84 10.20
C ALA A 48 11.70 -5.03 9.04
N PHE A 49 11.12 -6.22 8.92
CA PHE A 49 10.07 -6.50 7.93
C PHE A 49 8.83 -5.63 8.16
N LEU A 50 8.35 -5.53 9.41
CA LEU A 50 7.21 -4.69 9.77
C LEU A 50 7.44 -3.22 9.41
N LEU A 51 8.63 -2.68 9.73
CA LEU A 51 9.00 -1.31 9.38
C LEU A 51 9.01 -1.11 7.86
N GLY A 52 9.61 -2.05 7.12
CA GLY A 52 9.59 -2.03 5.66
C GLY A 52 8.18 -2.08 5.08
N LEU A 53 7.31 -2.92 5.64
CA LEU A 53 5.91 -3.03 5.24
C LEU A 53 5.14 -1.73 5.47
N VAL A 54 5.29 -1.11 6.66
CA VAL A 54 4.67 0.18 6.99
C VAL A 54 5.13 1.27 6.02
N LEU A 55 6.43 1.36 5.75
CA LEU A 55 6.97 2.32 4.79
C LEU A 55 6.42 2.09 3.38
N ALA A 56 6.35 0.84 2.93
CA ALA A 56 5.78 0.49 1.63
C ALA A 56 4.29 0.87 1.53
N LEU A 57 3.51 0.62 2.59
CA LEU A 57 2.09 1.00 2.66
C LEU A 57 1.91 2.52 2.60
N ILE A 58 2.75 3.29 3.30
CA ILE A 58 2.72 4.76 3.26
C ILE A 58 3.01 5.24 1.84
N VAL A 59 4.11 4.77 1.23
CA VAL A 59 4.50 5.19 -0.13
C VAL A 59 3.42 4.84 -1.15
N CYS A 60 2.89 3.61 -1.10
CA CYS A 60 1.83 3.15 -1.98
C CYS A 60 0.54 3.96 -1.77
N GLY A 61 0.15 4.18 -0.51
CA GLY A 61 -1.03 4.96 -0.14
C GLY A 61 -0.98 6.39 -0.67
N VAL A 62 0.15 7.08 -0.50
CA VAL A 62 0.34 8.44 -1.03
C VAL A 62 0.25 8.46 -2.56
N ARG A 63 0.88 7.49 -3.24
CA ARG A 63 0.81 7.39 -4.71
C ARG A 63 -0.62 7.14 -5.18
N MET A 64 -1.34 6.23 -4.53
CA MET A 64 -2.73 5.90 -4.85
C MET A 64 -3.66 7.10 -4.64
N ALA A 65 -3.48 7.84 -3.55
CA ALA A 65 -4.25 9.07 -3.27
C ALA A 65 -4.02 10.13 -4.35
N LYS A 66 -2.76 10.36 -4.75
CA LYS A 66 -2.41 11.28 -5.84
C LYS A 66 -3.06 10.85 -7.17
N LEU A 67 -3.04 9.55 -7.47
CA LEU A 67 -3.62 9.02 -8.70
C LEU A 67 -5.14 9.21 -8.74
N ARG A 68 -5.83 8.94 -7.62
CA ARG A 68 -7.27 9.19 -7.47
C ARG A 68 -7.61 10.67 -7.63
N ALA A 69 -6.82 11.57 -7.04
CA ALA A 69 -7.02 13.01 -7.18
C ALA A 69 -6.86 13.47 -8.64
N ARG A 70 -5.83 12.98 -9.34
CA ARG A 70 -5.62 13.27 -10.78
C ARG A 70 -6.78 12.76 -11.62
N LEU A 71 -7.23 11.52 -11.39
CA LEU A 71 -8.35 10.93 -12.10
C LEU A 71 -9.65 11.71 -11.89
N ALA A 72 -9.92 12.17 -10.66
CA ALA A 72 -11.07 13.03 -10.38
C ALA A 72 -10.99 14.37 -11.11
N ARG A 73 -9.79 15.00 -11.15
CA ARG A 73 -9.57 16.26 -11.86
C ARG A 73 -9.76 16.09 -13.38
N THR A 74 -9.16 15.07 -13.97
CA THR A 74 -9.29 14.79 -15.42
C THR A 74 -10.74 14.52 -15.82
N ARG A 75 -11.50 13.79 -14.99
CA ARG A 75 -12.93 13.56 -15.24
C ARG A 75 -13.77 14.85 -15.20
N ARG A 76 -13.43 15.79 -14.32
CA ARG A 76 -14.09 17.10 -14.28
C ARG A 76 -13.78 17.90 -15.55
N GLN A 77 -12.51 17.98 -15.92
CA GLN A 77 -12.08 18.67 -17.14
C GLN A 77 -12.73 18.10 -18.41
N LEU A 78 -12.87 16.77 -18.49
CA LEU A 78 -13.56 16.12 -19.61
C LEU A 78 -15.04 16.55 -19.69
N ARG A 79 -15.74 16.53 -18.55
CA ARG A 79 -17.15 16.95 -18.49
C ARG A 79 -17.34 18.41 -18.86
N ASP A 80 -16.46 19.29 -18.40
CA ASP A 80 -16.53 20.72 -18.71
C ASP A 80 -16.30 20.97 -20.21
N ALA A 81 -15.32 20.29 -20.81
CA ALA A 81 -15.05 20.37 -22.25
C ALA A 81 -16.20 19.79 -23.11
N GLU A 82 -16.80 18.67 -22.68
CA GLU A 82 -17.98 18.10 -23.35
C GLU A 82 -19.18 19.06 -23.30
N ALA A 83 -19.40 19.74 -22.17
CA ALA A 83 -20.45 20.73 -22.02
C ALA A 83 -20.22 21.97 -22.90
N GLU A 84 -18.97 22.43 -23.03
CA GLU A 84 -18.60 23.55 -23.91
C GLU A 84 -18.86 23.20 -25.38
N ILE A 85 -18.45 22.01 -25.84
CA ILE A 85 -18.73 21.55 -27.20
C ILE A 85 -20.25 21.45 -27.44
N ALA A 86 -21.02 20.95 -26.48
CA ALA A 86 -22.47 20.87 -26.59
C ALA A 86 -23.13 22.25 -26.71
N ASN A 87 -22.67 23.23 -25.92
CA ASN A 87 -23.13 24.62 -25.99
C ASN A 87 -22.76 25.29 -27.32
N LEU A 88 -21.53 25.07 -27.82
CA LEU A 88 -21.12 25.60 -29.12
C LEU A 88 -21.92 25.01 -30.27
N ARG A 89 -22.31 23.73 -30.19
CA ARG A 89 -23.15 23.06 -31.18
C ARG A 89 -24.62 23.48 -31.13
N SER A 90 -25.10 23.96 -30.00
CA SER A 90 -26.49 24.44 -29.84
C SER A 90 -26.65 25.93 -30.16
N MET A 91 -25.55 26.67 -30.37
CA MET A 91 -25.61 28.05 -30.83
C MET A 91 -26.06 28.13 -32.29
N PRO A 92 -27.05 28.98 -32.63
CA PRO A 92 -27.45 29.21 -34.01
C PRO A 92 -26.27 29.77 -34.80
N THR A 93 -25.85 29.10 -35.87
CA THR A 93 -24.89 29.66 -36.82
C THR A 93 -25.54 30.87 -37.49
N HIS A 94 -25.13 32.07 -37.09
CA HIS A 94 -25.55 33.30 -37.77
C HIS A 94 -24.79 33.38 -39.09
N ASN A 95 -25.38 32.83 -40.14
CA ASN A 95 -24.91 32.98 -41.50
C ASN A 95 -25.38 34.35 -41.98
N THR A 96 -24.52 35.36 -41.86
CA THR A 96 -24.57 36.60 -42.65
C THR A 96 -23.92 36.38 -44.00
#